data_AF-A0A937I9R4-F1
#
_entry.id   AF-A0A937I9R4-F1
#
_cell.length_a   1.000
_cell.length_b   1.000
_cell.length_c   1.000
_cell.angle_alpha   90.00
_cell.angle_beta   90.00
_cell.angle_gamma   90.00
#
_symmetry.space_group_name_H-M   'P 1'
#
loop_
_entity.id
_entity.type
_entity.pdbx_description
1 polymer ?
#
loop_
_entity_poly.entity_id
_entity_poly.type
_entity_poly.pdbx_seq_one_letter_code
_entity_poly.pdbx_strand_id
1 'polypeptide(L)'
;MAKITLRGSWIQISSLNKEDKKNYITSIILFLIGAFFWGIHLTSVDGIFGPKLEETTSDSLFYHISRAMVIILWAAAAFYQNKFIKTQDEFMQRYYLYLGAWGGIGFVSFGMLFSILSPYLGFSVGFYECFIAWGIGTGIGGYLFDKKYIRHG
;
A
#
# COMPACT_ATOMS: atom_id res chain seq x y z
N MET A 1 5.65 -21.26 -10.09
CA MET A 1 5.04 -20.91 -8.79
C MET A 1 5.95 -19.88 -8.14
N ALA A 2 5.39 -18.77 -7.61
CA ALA A 2 6.19 -17.75 -6.95
C ALA A 2 6.91 -18.33 -5.73
N LYS A 3 8.25 -18.22 -5.71
CA LYS A 3 9.05 -18.48 -4.52
C LYS A 3 9.15 -17.20 -3.70
N ILE A 4 8.84 -17.28 -2.42
CA ILE A 4 9.05 -16.16 -1.50
C ILE A 4 10.47 -16.20 -0.94
N THR A 5 11.14 -15.05 -0.93
CA THR A 5 12.45 -14.81 -0.36
C THR A 5 12.35 -13.77 0.76
N LEU A 6 13.48 -13.50 1.44
CA LEU A 6 13.53 -12.56 2.56
C LEU A 6 12.48 -12.85 3.63
N ARG A 7 12.36 -14.11 4.07
CA ARG A 7 11.44 -14.52 5.15
C ARG A 7 9.98 -14.12 4.91
N GLY A 8 9.49 -14.37 3.69
CA GLY A 8 8.12 -14.02 3.34
C GLY A 8 7.95 -12.61 2.77
N SER A 9 8.95 -11.73 2.91
CA SER A 9 8.78 -10.30 2.58
C SER A 9 8.92 -9.97 1.09
N TRP A 10 9.42 -10.89 0.26
CA TRP A 10 9.67 -10.58 -1.15
C TRP A 10 9.40 -11.75 -2.08
N ILE A 11 8.93 -11.46 -3.30
CA ILE A 11 8.74 -12.49 -4.33
C ILE A 11 10.01 -12.58 -5.18
N GLN A 12 10.57 -13.78 -5.32
CA GLN A 12 11.68 -14.02 -6.23
C GLN A 12 11.17 -13.93 -7.68
N ILE A 13 11.36 -12.78 -8.32
CA ILE A 13 10.86 -12.49 -9.67
C ILE A 13 11.33 -13.54 -10.70
N SER A 14 12.53 -14.10 -10.54
CA SER A 14 13.06 -15.13 -11.44
C SER A 14 12.33 -16.47 -11.35
N SER A 15 11.54 -16.71 -10.29
CA SER A 15 10.73 -17.92 -10.13
C SER A 15 9.38 -17.88 -10.84
N LEU A 16 8.99 -16.70 -11.34
CA LEU A 16 7.70 -16.49 -12.00
C LEU A 16 7.74 -16.98 -13.44
N ASN A 17 6.64 -17.57 -13.90
CA ASN A 17 6.44 -17.83 -15.32
C ASN A 17 6.31 -16.49 -16.08
N LYS A 18 6.35 -16.55 -17.41
CA LYS A 18 6.36 -15.35 -18.27
C LYS A 18 5.13 -14.46 -18.06
N GLU A 19 3.95 -15.04 -17.88
CA GLU A 19 2.70 -14.31 -17.73
C GLU A 19 2.58 -13.65 -16.35
N ASP A 20 2.83 -14.40 -15.29
CA ASP A 20 2.82 -13.92 -13.90
C ASP A 20 3.86 -12.82 -13.71
N LYS A 21 5.06 -13.01 -14.28
CA LYS A 21 6.13 -12.01 -14.24
C LYS A 21 5.69 -10.71 -14.91
N LYS A 22 5.04 -10.80 -16.08
CA LYS A 22 4.51 -9.63 -16.78
C LYS A 22 3.47 -8.92 -15.93
N ASN A 23 2.49 -9.65 -15.38
CA ASN A 23 1.43 -9.06 -14.56
C ASN A 23 1.97 -8.40 -13.30
N TYR A 24 2.86 -9.08 -12.58
CA TYR A 24 3.49 -8.59 -11.35
C TYR A 24 4.33 -7.33 -11.58
N ILE A 25 5.25 -7.36 -12.56
CA ILE A 25 6.10 -6.21 -12.87
C ILE A 25 5.27 -5.03 -13.38
N THR A 26 4.28 -5.29 -14.24
CA THR A 26 3.38 -4.23 -14.75
C THR A 26 2.63 -3.58 -13.60
N SER A 27 2.10 -4.36 -12.65
CA SER A 27 1.45 -3.83 -11.46
C SER A 27 2.38 -2.94 -10.64
N ILE A 28 3.60 -3.40 -10.34
CA ILE A 28 4.58 -2.61 -9.58
C ILE A 28 4.92 -1.30 -10.29
N ILE A 29 5.20 -1.34 -11.59
CA ILE A 29 5.53 -0.14 -12.36
C ILE A 29 4.36 0.86 -12.32
N LEU A 30 3.13 0.41 -12.56
CA LEU A 30 1.95 1.27 -12.51
C LEU A 30 1.74 1.86 -11.12
N PHE A 31 1.95 1.07 -10.07
CA PHE A 31 1.87 1.54 -8.69
C PHE A 31 2.91 2.62 -8.38
N LEU A 32 4.16 2.42 -8.81
CA LEU A 32 5.26 3.38 -8.62
C LEU A 32 5.04 4.68 -9.40
N ILE A 33 4.56 4.61 -10.65
CA ILE A 33 4.22 5.81 -11.42
C ILE A 33 3.04 6.53 -10.75
N GLY A 34 2.02 5.80 -10.28
CA GLY A 34 0.92 6.40 -9.51
C GLY A 34 1.40 7.04 -8.21
N ALA A 35 2.37 6.44 -7.52
CA ALA A 35 2.98 6.98 -6.30
C ALA A 35 3.72 8.30 -6.55
N PHE A 36 4.31 8.48 -7.73
CA PHE A 36 4.87 9.78 -8.13
C PHE A 36 3.79 10.88 -8.20
N PHE A 37 2.67 10.63 -8.88
CA PHE A 37 1.54 11.58 -8.92
C PHE A 37 0.89 11.78 -7.55
N TRP A 38 0.88 10.75 -6.72
CA TRP A 38 0.42 10.83 -5.34
C TRP A 38 1.33 11.74 -4.49
N GLY A 39 2.64 11.73 -4.74
CA GLY A 39 3.58 12.70 -4.17
C GLY A 39 3.25 14.15 -4.52
N ILE A 40 2.76 14.41 -5.73
CA ILE A 40 2.26 15.73 -6.12
C ILE A 40 0.97 16.06 -5.37
N HIS A 41 0.05 15.11 -5.21
CA HIS A 41 -1.16 15.35 -4.41
C HIS A 41 -0.84 15.66 -2.94
N LEU A 42 0.20 15.03 -2.37
CA LEU A 42 0.64 15.24 -1.00
C LEU A 42 1.05 16.69 -0.69
N THR A 43 1.47 17.49 -1.67
CA THR A 43 1.79 18.92 -1.44
C THR A 43 0.55 19.78 -1.19
N SER A 44 -0.64 19.25 -1.49
CA SER A 44 -1.92 19.97 -1.46
C SER A 44 -2.80 19.66 -0.25
N VAL A 45 -2.32 18.87 0.70
CA VAL A 45 -3.08 18.34 1.84
C VAL A 45 -2.30 18.50 3.12
N ASP A 46 -2.99 18.83 4.21
CA ASP A 46 -2.40 18.82 5.55
C ASP A 46 -2.27 17.39 6.07
N GLY A 47 -1.26 17.15 6.91
CA GLY A 47 -1.11 15.87 7.60
C GLY A 47 0.12 15.81 8.49
N ILE A 48 0.48 14.59 8.87
CA ILE A 48 1.61 14.24 9.74
C ILE A 48 2.97 14.63 9.15
N PHE A 49 3.02 14.86 7.84
CA PHE A 49 4.22 15.32 7.14
C PHE A 49 4.34 16.86 7.12
N GLY A 50 3.38 17.57 7.70
CA GLY A 50 3.36 19.03 7.77
C GLY A 50 2.11 19.64 7.13
N PRO A 51 2.00 20.98 7.16
CA PRO A 51 0.94 21.70 6.49
C PRO A 51 1.06 21.56 4.97
N LYS A 52 -0.06 21.76 4.27
CA LYS A 52 -0.07 21.88 2.81
C LYS A 52 0.91 22.96 2.36
N LEU A 53 1.64 22.70 1.28
CA LEU A 53 2.57 23.65 0.66
C LEU A 53 1.85 24.55 -0.35
N GLU A 54 0.75 24.05 -0.92
CA GLU A 54 0.05 24.67 -2.05
C GLU A 54 -1.42 24.88 -1.68
N GLU A 55 -1.83 26.14 -1.53
CA GLU A 55 -3.15 26.47 -1.00
C GLU A 55 -4.27 26.42 -2.04
N THR A 56 -3.99 26.81 -3.30
CA THR A 56 -4.99 26.92 -4.37
C THR A 56 -4.81 25.82 -5.42
N THR A 57 -5.22 24.61 -5.08
CA THR A 57 -5.11 23.43 -5.96
C THR A 57 -6.45 22.94 -6.51
N SER A 58 -7.56 23.55 -6.08
CA SER A 58 -8.93 23.18 -6.45
C SER A 58 -9.32 23.57 -7.87
N ASP A 59 -8.70 24.61 -8.44
CA ASP A 59 -8.98 25.08 -9.80
C ASP A 59 -7.83 24.79 -10.78
N SER A 60 -6.77 24.13 -10.29
CA SER A 60 -5.59 23.86 -11.08
C SER A 60 -5.75 22.58 -11.89
N LEU A 61 -5.79 22.72 -13.21
CA LEU A 61 -5.84 21.61 -14.16
C LEU A 61 -4.71 20.59 -13.91
N PHE A 62 -3.51 21.06 -13.54
CA PHE A 62 -2.36 20.21 -13.23
C PHE A 62 -2.64 19.27 -12.04
N TYR A 63 -3.25 19.78 -10.97
CA TYR A 63 -3.61 18.97 -9.80
C TYR A 63 -4.76 18.02 -10.11
N HIS A 64 -5.74 18.42 -10.91
CA HIS A 64 -6.81 17.52 -11.36
C HIS A 64 -6.26 16.36 -12.18
N ILE A 65 -5.38 16.62 -13.15
CA ILE A 65 -4.72 15.58 -13.95
C ILE A 65 -3.92 14.66 -13.04
N SER A 66 -3.11 15.21 -12.13
CA SER A 66 -2.29 14.40 -11.21
C SER A 66 -3.15 13.46 -10.35
N ARG A 67 -4.24 13.97 -9.75
CA ARG A 67 -5.18 13.16 -8.95
C ARG A 67 -5.89 12.09 -9.79
N ALA A 68 -6.32 12.43 -11.01
CA ALA A 68 -6.90 11.46 -11.92
C ALA A 68 -5.91 10.35 -12.32
N MET A 69 -4.64 10.71 -12.55
CA MET A 69 -3.58 9.75 -12.85
C MET A 69 -3.32 8.78 -11.69
N VAL A 70 -3.35 9.24 -10.43
CA VAL A 70 -3.29 8.34 -9.26
C VAL A 70 -4.39 7.28 -9.35
N ILE A 71 -5.64 7.71 -9.55
CA ILE A 71 -6.80 6.80 -9.58
C ILE A 71 -6.66 5.80 -10.72
N ILE A 72 -6.38 6.26 -11.94
CA ILE A 72 -6.27 5.42 -13.14
C ILE A 72 -5.14 4.41 -13.00
N LEU A 73 -3.95 4.87 -12.60
CA LEU A 73 -2.76 4.02 -12.50
C LEU A 73 -2.89 2.99 -11.37
N TRP A 74 -3.40 3.37 -10.21
CA TRP A 74 -3.59 2.44 -9.10
C TRP A 74 -4.73 1.45 -9.35
N ALA A 75 -5.82 1.85 -10.02
CA ALA A 75 -6.86 0.92 -10.46
C ALA A 75 -6.29 -0.11 -11.45
N ALA A 76 -5.49 0.34 -12.43
CA ALA A 76 -4.82 -0.55 -13.37
C ALA A 76 -3.80 -1.46 -12.66
N ALA A 77 -3.01 -0.93 -11.72
CA ALA A 77 -2.07 -1.69 -10.91
C ALA A 77 -2.78 -2.80 -10.12
N ALA A 78 -3.90 -2.47 -9.47
CA ALA A 78 -4.72 -3.43 -8.73
C ALA A 78 -5.31 -4.52 -9.64
N PHE A 79 -5.73 -4.17 -10.85
CA PHE A 79 -6.20 -5.14 -11.84
C PHE A 79 -5.12 -6.16 -12.22
N TYR A 80 -3.90 -5.71 -12.55
CA TYR A 80 -2.78 -6.62 -12.85
C TYR A 80 -2.30 -7.41 -11.63
N GLN A 81 -2.33 -6.80 -10.45
CA GLN A 81 -2.01 -7.49 -9.21
C GLN A 81 -2.99 -8.63 -8.93
N ASN A 82 -4.28 -8.40 -9.13
CA ASN A 82 -5.31 -9.42 -8.95
C ASN A 82 -5.15 -10.57 -9.96
N LYS A 83 -4.79 -10.27 -11.21
CA LYS A 83 -4.43 -11.31 -12.20
C LYS A 83 -3.27 -12.17 -11.72
N PHE A 84 -2.24 -11.55 -11.15
CA PHE A 84 -1.10 -12.26 -10.58
C PHE A 84 -1.48 -13.10 -9.36
N ILE A 85 -2.22 -12.56 -8.38
CA ILE A 85 -2.55 -13.27 -7.14
C ILE A 85 -3.40 -14.52 -7.42
N LYS A 86 -4.36 -14.43 -8.35
CA LYS A 86 -5.26 -15.55 -8.69
C LYS A 86 -4.56 -16.77 -9.27
N THR A 87 -3.39 -16.60 -9.86
CA THR A 87 -2.59 -17.69 -10.44
C THR A 87 -1.59 -18.27 -9.44
N GLN A 88 -1.43 -17.66 -8.26
CA GLN A 88 -0.53 -18.18 -7.23
C GLN A 88 -1.19 -19.28 -6.41
N ASP A 89 -0.36 -20.03 -5.70
CA ASP A 89 -0.80 -21.09 -4.81
C ASP A 89 -1.59 -20.55 -3.59
N GLU A 90 -2.22 -21.46 -2.86
CA GLU A 90 -3.01 -21.11 -1.68
C GLU A 90 -2.17 -20.41 -0.60
N PHE A 91 -0.88 -20.76 -0.49
CA PHE A 91 0.03 -20.16 0.47
C PHE A 91 0.23 -18.65 0.21
N MET A 92 0.53 -18.29 -1.04
CA MET A 92 0.66 -16.89 -1.46
C MET A 92 -0.64 -16.12 -1.34
N GLN A 93 -1.77 -16.72 -1.71
CA GLN A 93 -3.08 -16.07 -1.56
C GLN A 93 -3.39 -15.80 -0.08
N ARG A 94 -3.13 -16.77 0.80
CA ARG A 94 -3.25 -16.60 2.24
C ARG A 94 -2.33 -15.51 2.77
N TYR A 95 -1.09 -15.41 2.29
CA TYR A 95 -0.18 -14.33 2.66
C TYR A 95 -0.78 -12.94 2.38
N TYR A 96 -1.28 -12.69 1.17
CA TYR A 96 -1.91 -11.41 0.81
C TYR A 96 -3.16 -11.11 1.64
N LEU A 97 -4.02 -12.11 1.87
CA LEU A 97 -5.19 -11.95 2.74
C LEU A 97 -4.80 -11.63 4.18
N TYR A 98 -3.77 -12.30 4.69
CA TYR A 98 -3.27 -12.09 6.05
C TYR A 98 -2.70 -10.68 6.23
N LEU A 99 -1.89 -10.22 5.28
CA LEU A 99 -1.39 -8.84 5.24
C LEU A 99 -2.55 -7.83 5.19
N GLY A 100 -3.52 -8.03 4.29
CA GLY A 100 -4.66 -7.13 4.14
C GLY A 100 -5.52 -7.05 5.40
N ALA A 101 -5.80 -8.19 6.04
CA ALA A 101 -6.55 -8.25 7.29
C ALA A 101 -5.84 -7.52 8.44
N TRP A 102 -4.54 -7.77 8.62
CA TRP A 102 -3.75 -7.07 9.63
C TRP A 102 -3.56 -5.58 9.32
N GLY A 103 -3.46 -5.20 8.05
CA GLY A 103 -3.53 -3.80 7.64
C GLY A 103 -4.85 -3.15 8.05
N GLY A 104 -5.98 -3.82 7.82
CA GLY A 104 -7.29 -3.36 8.28
C GLY A 104 -7.39 -3.23 9.81
N ILE A 105 -6.86 -4.20 10.56
CA ILE A 105 -6.76 -4.12 12.03
C ILE A 105 -5.91 -2.91 12.44
N GLY A 106 -4.78 -2.70 11.78
CA GLY A 106 -3.90 -1.56 12.03
C GLY A 106 -4.58 -0.22 11.77
N PHE A 107 -5.30 -0.10 10.65
CA PHE A 107 -6.10 1.07 10.32
C PHE A 107 -7.08 1.42 11.45
N VAL A 108 -7.83 0.44 11.96
CA VAL A 108 -8.82 0.69 13.02
C VAL A 108 -8.13 1.01 14.35
N SER A 109 -7.18 0.18 14.77
CA SER A 109 -6.54 0.30 16.09
C SER A 109 -5.59 1.49 16.18
N PHE A 110 -4.59 1.58 15.32
CA PHE A 110 -3.65 2.71 15.30
C PHE A 110 -4.28 4.00 14.77
N GLY A 111 -5.24 3.91 13.83
CA GLY A 111 -6.00 5.10 13.40
C GLY A 111 -6.82 5.70 14.54
N MET A 112 -7.46 4.86 15.37
CA MET A 112 -8.14 5.33 16.58
C MET A 112 -7.16 5.95 17.58
N LEU A 113 -5.98 5.34 17.79
CA LEU A 113 -4.94 5.91 18.65
C LEU A 113 -4.47 7.28 18.14
N PHE A 114 -4.21 7.42 16.83
CA PHE A 114 -3.86 8.72 16.24
C PHE A 114 -4.97 9.75 16.41
N SER A 115 -6.24 9.35 16.26
CA SER A 115 -7.39 10.23 16.51
C SER A 115 -7.47 10.70 17.96
N ILE A 116 -7.22 9.82 18.93
CA ILE A 116 -7.20 10.18 20.36
C ILE A 116 -6.02 11.10 20.69
N LEU A 117 -4.84 10.85 20.12
CA LEU A 117 -3.60 11.58 20.43
C LEU A 117 -3.47 12.91 19.68
N SER A 118 -4.18 13.08 18.56
CA SER A 118 -4.14 14.25 17.70
C SER A 118 -4.24 15.60 18.44
N PRO A 119 -5.21 15.80 19.37
CA PRO A 119 -5.34 17.07 20.10
C PRO A 119 -4.15 17.38 21.01
N TYR A 120 -3.45 16.34 21.49
CA TYR A 120 -2.32 16.46 22.42
C TYR A 120 -0.98 16.66 21.69
N LEU A 121 -0.89 16.18 20.44
CA LEU A 121 0.34 16.19 19.65
C LEU A 121 0.33 17.25 18.53
N GLY A 122 -0.78 17.98 18.37
CA GLY A 122 -0.86 19.13 17.47
C GLY A 122 -0.87 18.76 15.98
N PHE A 123 -1.39 17.57 15.62
CA PHE A 123 -1.56 17.16 14.22
C PHE A 123 -3.03 16.83 13.90
N SER A 124 -3.42 17.01 12.64
CA SER A 124 -4.73 16.61 12.12
C SER A 124 -4.72 15.16 11.64
N VAL A 125 -5.75 14.40 11.98
CA VAL A 125 -5.94 13.05 11.42
C VAL A 125 -6.69 13.15 10.11
N GLY A 126 -5.99 12.88 9.01
CA GLY A 126 -6.52 12.71 7.68
C GLY A 126 -6.32 11.28 7.17
N PHE A 127 -6.33 11.14 5.85
CA PHE A 127 -6.14 9.83 5.20
C PHE A 127 -4.75 9.24 5.44
N TYR A 128 -3.71 10.07 5.54
CA TYR A 128 -2.31 9.62 5.52
C TYR A 128 -1.86 9.03 6.85
N GLU A 129 -2.35 9.55 7.96
CA GLU A 129 -2.17 8.98 9.30
C GLU A 129 -2.84 7.60 9.35
N CYS A 130 -4.06 7.52 8.80
CA CYS A 130 -4.78 6.26 8.66
C CYS A 130 -4.06 5.27 7.73
N PHE A 131 -3.42 5.75 6.67
CA PHE A 131 -2.61 4.92 5.77
C PHE A 131 -1.33 4.40 6.44
N ILE A 132 -0.67 5.22 7.27
CA ILE A 132 0.46 4.78 8.10
C ILE A 132 0.00 3.73 9.11
N ALA A 133 -1.15 3.95 9.77
CA ALA A 133 -1.75 2.98 10.68
C ALA A 133 -2.01 1.63 9.99
N TRP A 134 -2.54 1.66 8.76
CA TRP A 134 -2.67 0.48 7.91
C TRP A 134 -1.32 -0.18 7.59
N GLY A 135 -0.30 0.62 7.28
CA GLY A 135 1.06 0.16 7.01
C GLY A 135 1.71 -0.55 8.21
N ILE A 136 1.56 0.01 9.42
CA ILE A 136 2.01 -0.62 10.67
C ILE A 136 1.34 -1.98 10.86
N GLY A 137 0.00 -2.02 10.70
CA GLY A 137 -0.76 -3.26 10.76
C GLY A 137 -0.25 -4.31 9.78
N THR A 138 -0.04 -3.91 8.52
CA THR A 138 0.49 -4.77 7.46
C THR A 138 1.86 -5.33 7.83
N GLY A 139 2.76 -4.50 8.37
CA GLY A 139 4.08 -4.94 8.84
C GLY A 139 4.00 -5.97 9.98
N ILE A 140 3.13 -5.75 10.97
CA ILE A 140 2.86 -6.72 12.04
C ILE A 140 2.32 -8.02 11.46
N GLY A 141 1.37 -7.94 10.53
CA GLY A 141 0.81 -9.10 9.82
C GLY A 141 1.88 -9.92 9.12
N GLY A 142 2.80 -9.26 8.40
CA GLY A 142 3.92 -9.92 7.72
C GLY A 142 4.84 -10.63 8.70
N TYR A 143 5.21 -9.98 9.81
CA TYR A 143 6.03 -10.59 10.86
C TYR A 143 5.37 -11.82 11.49
N LEU A 144 4.07 -11.73 11.82
CA LEU A 144 3.34 -12.84 12.42
C LEU A 144 3.15 -13.99 11.43
N PHE A 145 2.96 -13.70 10.15
CA PHE A 145 2.90 -14.71 9.10
C PHE A 145 4.23 -15.47 8.96
N ASP A 146 5.36 -14.75 8.89
CA ASP A 146 6.70 -15.38 8.86
C ASP A 146 6.90 -16.31 10.06
N LYS A 147 6.64 -15.79 11.27
CA LYS A 147 6.79 -16.57 12.50
C LYS A 147 5.94 -17.83 12.50
N LYS A 148 4.70 -17.77 12.01
CA LYS A 148 3.75 -18.87 12.08
C LYS A 148 3.92 -19.90 10.96
N TYR A 149 4.28 -19.46 9.75
CA TYR A 149 4.15 -20.28 8.54
C TYR A 149 5.46 -20.49 7.78
N ILE A 150 6.51 -19.71 8.06
CA ILE A 150 7.78 -19.80 7.32
C ILE A 150 8.92 -20.25 8.23
N ARG A 151 9.07 -19.66 9.41
CA ARG A 151 10.24 -19.86 10.28
C ARG A 151 10.25 -21.17 11.06
N HIS A 152 9.09 -21.82 11.17
CA HIS A 152 8.90 -23.09 11.87
C HIS A 152 8.29 -24.18 10.97
N GLY A 153 8.20 -23.92 9.66
CA GLY A 153 7.79 -24.89 8.63
C GLY A 153 8.99 -25.52 7.93
#